data_AF-A0A1Z5J7R3-F1
#
_entry.id   AF-A0A1Z5J7R3-F1
#
_cell.length_a   1.000
_cell.length_b   1.000
_cell.length_c   1.000
_cell.angle_alpha   90.00
_cell.angle_beta   90.00
_cell.angle_gamma   90.00
#
_symmetry.space_group_name_H-M   'P 1'
#
loop_
_entity.id
_entity.type
_entity.pdbx_description
1 polymer ?
#
loop_
_entity_poly.entity_id
_entity_poly.type
_entity_poly.pdbx_seq_one_letter_code
_entity_poly.pdbx_strand_id
1 'polypeptide(L)'
;MFLASPSGLRTKRGAAFLFNTTNRQFTMADLYNLLDQLDHDEQEEEIIQEEQEWEAPVETAVLPADLIDAQKRQLADNDTNEDAKEVLEEDSPYLRLRNVWSQEVNAPELLPFDEDVFQSIIELIEDWEQAVDQCEDNPVSALMASITSVQIERAKYVLCDWLATRLRKMEEYPFYIRDYKADCLSQTELSHIQAYCNLVQKHLSRTVLDHFPQEAWKELPVEEPNFDYTYVFVKCLAPTTIDKDPLERGDSLIIHYSKIRDSLRDGDLQILAS
;
A
#
# COMPACT_ATOMS: atom_id res chain seq x y z
N MET A 1 -42.94 46.05 45.71
CA MET A 1 -43.29 44.67 45.28
C MET A 1 -42.96 44.59 43.79
N PHE A 2 -41.70 44.29 43.45
CA PHE A 2 -41.09 42.96 43.16
C PHE A 2 -41.33 42.56 41.68
N LEU A 3 -40.32 42.71 40.79
CA LEU A 3 -39.37 41.70 40.23
C LEU A 3 -40.05 40.75 39.21
N ALA A 4 -39.51 40.21 38.11
CA ALA A 4 -38.25 40.21 37.33
C ALA A 4 -38.54 39.47 35.98
N SER A 5 -37.61 39.49 35.00
CA SER A 5 -37.54 38.55 33.83
C SER A 5 -37.13 37.12 34.30
N PRO A 6 -37.02 36.00 33.50
CA PRO A 6 -36.69 35.89 32.06
C PRO A 6 -37.24 34.67 31.23
N SER A 7 -36.88 34.68 29.92
CA SER A 7 -36.44 33.56 29.04
C SER A 7 -37.30 32.30 28.74
N GLY A 8 -37.39 31.96 27.45
CA GLY A 8 -36.99 30.62 26.97
C GLY A 8 -37.99 29.82 26.11
N LEU A 9 -37.43 29.20 25.05
CA LEU A 9 -37.90 28.02 24.31
C LEU A 9 -38.81 28.25 23.07
N ARG A 10 -38.14 28.55 21.94
CA ARG A 10 -38.69 28.35 20.60
C ARG A 10 -38.25 26.97 20.09
N THR A 11 -39.23 26.10 19.93
CA THR A 11 -39.14 24.72 19.43
C THR A 11 -38.55 24.69 18.01
N LYS A 12 -37.35 24.09 17.82
CA LYS A 12 -36.87 23.66 16.50
C LYS A 12 -37.56 22.32 16.17
N ARG A 13 -38.32 22.32 15.08
CA ARG A 13 -38.88 21.11 14.47
C ARG A 13 -37.74 20.25 13.95
N GLY A 14 -37.71 18.98 14.36
CA GLY A 14 -36.77 17.98 13.88
C GLY A 14 -36.92 17.74 12.39
N ALA A 15 -35.79 17.75 11.70
CA ALA A 15 -35.66 17.11 10.40
C ALA A 15 -35.43 15.62 10.67
N ALA A 16 -36.45 14.81 10.39
CA ALA A 16 -36.29 13.38 10.27
C ALA A 16 -35.50 13.11 8.99
N PHE A 17 -34.22 12.77 9.12
CA PHE A 17 -33.47 12.16 8.03
C PHE A 17 -33.76 10.66 8.06
N LEU A 18 -34.58 10.24 7.11
CA LEU A 18 -34.88 8.85 6.85
C LEU A 18 -33.60 8.16 6.37
N PHE A 19 -33.23 7.10 7.09
CA PHE A 19 -32.30 6.08 6.65
C PHE A 19 -32.58 5.69 5.19
N ASN A 20 -31.60 5.93 4.32
CA ASN A 20 -31.55 5.25 3.03
C ASN A 20 -30.23 4.49 2.96
N THR A 21 -30.31 3.20 3.28
CA THR A 21 -29.31 2.19 2.95
C THR A 21 -29.20 2.10 1.43
N THR A 22 -28.37 2.95 0.85
CA THR A 22 -27.88 2.79 -0.52
C THR A 22 -26.38 2.94 -0.46
N ASN A 23 -25.70 1.85 -0.79
CA ASN A 23 -24.29 1.73 -1.16
C ASN A 23 -23.90 2.91 -2.07
N ARG A 24 -23.51 4.02 -1.46
CA ARG A 24 -23.05 5.22 -2.14
C ARG A 24 -21.55 5.14 -2.04
N GLN A 25 -20.89 4.81 -3.14
CA GLN A 25 -19.43 4.96 -3.24
C GLN A 25 -19.11 6.41 -2.84
N PHE A 26 -18.39 6.55 -1.75
CA PHE A 26 -17.94 7.84 -1.25
C PHE A 26 -16.88 8.35 -2.22
N THR A 27 -17.15 9.49 -2.87
CA THR A 27 -16.30 9.98 -3.96
C THR A 27 -15.25 10.96 -3.44
N MET A 28 -14.17 11.14 -4.20
CA MET A 28 -13.17 12.18 -3.91
C MET A 28 -13.79 13.59 -3.77
N ALA A 29 -14.90 13.86 -4.44
CA ALA A 29 -15.64 15.12 -4.28
C ALA A 29 -16.31 15.23 -2.91
N ASP A 30 -16.78 14.12 -2.33
CA ASP A 30 -17.36 14.10 -1.00
C ASP A 30 -16.27 14.36 0.07
N LEU A 31 -15.03 13.90 -0.15
CA LEU A 31 -13.88 14.26 0.69
C LEU A 31 -13.60 15.77 0.68
N TYR A 32 -13.53 16.37 -0.51
CA TYR A 32 -13.30 17.82 -0.62
C TYR A 32 -14.41 18.64 0.05
N ASN A 33 -15.68 18.22 -0.10
CA ASN A 33 -16.80 18.89 0.55
C ASN A 33 -16.74 18.77 2.08
N LEU A 34 -16.21 17.67 2.62
CA LEU A 34 -16.11 17.44 4.04
C LEU A 34 -14.91 18.19 4.65
N LEU A 35 -13.78 18.24 3.93
CA LEU A 35 -12.65 19.10 4.29
C LEU A 35 -13.07 20.58 4.32
N ASP A 36 -13.84 21.03 3.33
CA ASP A 36 -14.37 22.39 3.29
C ASP A 36 -15.31 22.66 4.48
N GLN A 37 -16.15 21.71 4.88
CA GLN A 37 -17.00 21.85 6.08
C GLN A 37 -16.19 22.01 7.38
N LEU A 38 -15.07 21.28 7.53
CA LEU A 38 -14.20 21.40 8.70
C LEU A 38 -13.44 22.73 8.73
N ASP A 39 -13.01 23.24 7.58
CA ASP A 39 -12.37 24.56 7.47
C ASP A 39 -13.33 25.71 7.81
N HIS A 40 -14.64 25.53 7.58
CA HIS A 40 -15.67 26.52 7.92
C HIS A 40 -16.08 26.48 9.40
N ASP A 41 -15.98 25.33 10.07
CA ASP A 41 -16.24 25.22 11.51
C ASP A 41 -15.15 25.93 12.35
N GLU A 42 -13.92 26.10 11.82
CA GLU A 42 -12.88 26.94 12.45
C GLU A 42 -13.19 28.45 12.36
N GLN A 43 -14.07 28.88 11.45
CA GLN A 43 -14.41 30.30 11.27
C GLN A 43 -15.62 30.78 12.08
N GLU A 44 -16.36 29.89 12.76
CA GLU A 44 -17.48 30.26 13.63
C GLU A 44 -17.08 30.54 15.10
N GLU A 45 -15.79 30.51 15.45
CA GLU A 45 -15.30 31.31 16.57
C GLU A 45 -15.13 32.76 16.11
N GLU A 46 -16.25 33.48 15.95
CA GLU A 46 -16.25 34.93 15.77
C GLU A 46 -15.51 35.58 16.95
N ILE A 47 -14.24 35.89 16.73
CA ILE A 47 -13.48 36.86 17.50
C ILE A 47 -14.26 38.17 17.40
N ILE A 48 -14.99 38.52 18.46
CA ILE A 48 -15.49 39.89 18.66
C ILE A 48 -14.25 40.78 18.70
N GLN A 49 -13.96 41.44 17.58
CA GLN A 49 -12.93 42.46 17.46
C GLN A 49 -13.38 43.71 18.24
N GLU A 50 -13.15 43.73 19.54
CA GLU A 50 -12.81 44.98 20.22
C GLU A 50 -11.28 45.05 20.25
N GLU A 51 -10.70 45.88 19.37
CA GLU A 51 -9.31 46.31 19.46
C GLU A 51 -9.13 47.13 20.76
N GLN A 52 -8.96 46.43 21.88
CA GLN A 52 -8.27 46.99 23.03
C GLN A 52 -6.78 46.70 22.86
N GLU A 53 -6.03 47.77 22.67
CA GLU A 53 -4.57 47.78 22.69
C GLU A 53 -4.09 47.38 24.10
N TRP A 54 -3.84 46.08 24.30
CA TRP A 54 -3.23 45.56 25.51
C TRP A 54 -1.73 45.87 25.48
N GLU A 55 -1.32 47.03 25.99
CA GLU A 55 0.07 47.21 26.41
C GLU A 55 0.30 46.39 27.69
N ALA A 56 0.79 45.17 27.54
CA ALA A 56 1.29 44.39 28.67
C ALA A 56 2.48 45.13 29.30
N PRO A 57 2.49 45.40 30.63
CA PRO A 57 3.70 45.86 31.29
C PRO A 57 4.77 44.79 31.12
N VAL A 58 5.86 45.14 30.43
CA VAL A 58 7.04 44.28 30.29
C VAL A 58 7.75 44.24 31.64
N GLU A 59 7.21 43.49 32.59
CA GLU A 59 8.03 42.78 33.56
C GLU A 59 8.48 41.52 32.84
N THR A 60 9.77 41.49 32.48
CA THR A 60 10.43 40.28 31.99
C THR A 60 10.33 39.20 33.07
N ALA A 61 9.25 38.42 33.03
CA ALA A 61 9.13 37.18 33.76
C ALA A 61 10.09 36.19 33.10
N VAL A 62 11.36 36.28 33.50
CA VAL A 62 12.36 35.27 33.19
C VAL A 62 11.90 34.02 33.93
N LEU A 63 11.36 33.06 33.18
CA LEU A 63 11.06 31.73 33.71
C LEU A 63 12.31 31.20 34.44
N PRO A 64 12.18 30.64 35.65
CA PRO A 64 13.32 30.10 36.37
C PRO A 64 14.10 29.13 35.48
N ALA A 65 15.43 29.26 35.45
CA ALA A 65 16.28 28.45 34.60
C ALA A 65 16.01 26.93 34.76
N ASP A 66 15.63 26.52 35.97
CA ASP A 66 15.30 25.14 36.31
C ASP A 66 14.06 24.60 35.55
N LEU A 67 13.07 25.45 35.29
CA LEU A 67 11.86 25.11 34.53
C LEU A 67 12.15 25.06 33.03
N ILE A 68 12.99 25.98 32.54
CA ILE A 68 13.45 25.99 31.15
C ILE A 68 14.29 24.73 30.86
N ASP A 69 15.17 24.35 31.78
CA ASP A 69 16.00 23.16 31.66
C ASP A 69 15.19 21.87 31.80
N ALA A 70 14.15 21.85 32.64
CA ALA A 70 13.20 20.73 32.71
C ALA A 70 12.41 20.58 31.41
N GLN A 71 11.94 21.69 30.83
CA GLN A 71 11.18 21.70 29.58
C GLN A 71 12.08 21.34 28.38
N LYS A 72 13.34 21.79 28.37
CA LYS A 72 14.35 21.37 27.37
C LYS A 72 14.71 19.90 27.49
N ARG A 73 14.79 19.33 28.70
CA ARG A 73 14.98 17.88 28.89
C ARG A 73 13.77 17.08 28.39
N GLN A 74 12.56 17.56 28.65
CA GLN A 74 11.33 16.92 28.14
C GLN A 74 11.21 16.97 26.61
N LEU A 75 11.65 18.07 25.98
CA LEU A 75 11.71 18.18 24.52
C LEU A 75 12.83 17.32 23.91
N ALA A 76 13.97 17.18 24.59
CA ALA A 76 15.07 16.32 24.13
C ALA A 76 14.74 14.82 24.17
N ASP A 77 13.93 14.36 25.13
CA ASP A 77 13.46 12.97 25.18
C ASP A 77 12.43 12.64 24.07
N ASN A 78 11.80 13.66 23.48
CA ASN A 78 10.83 13.49 22.39
C ASN A 78 11.51 13.43 21.00
N ASP A 79 12.71 13.99 20.84
CA ASP A 79 13.54 13.92 19.62
C ASP A 79 14.23 12.56 19.46
N THR A 80 14.43 11.79 20.53
CA THR A 80 15.00 10.43 20.46
C THR A 80 14.06 9.37 19.87
N ASN A 81 12.87 9.75 19.40
CA ASN A 81 11.86 8.84 18.87
C ASN A 81 11.65 8.98 17.35
N GLU A 82 12.47 9.76 16.64
CA GLU A 82 12.44 9.84 15.17
C GLU A 82 12.86 8.50 14.54
N ASP A 83 13.92 7.87 15.05
CA ASP A 83 14.39 6.55 14.58
C ASP A 83 13.34 5.44 14.77
N ALA A 84 12.53 5.50 15.84
CA ALA A 84 11.46 4.52 16.06
C ALA A 84 10.21 4.80 15.19
N LYS A 85 10.01 6.05 14.76
CA LYS A 85 8.89 6.45 13.90
C LYS A 85 9.17 6.14 12.43
N GLU A 86 10.41 6.28 11.97
CA GLU A 86 10.87 5.81 10.65
C GLU A 86 10.76 4.29 10.52
N VAL A 87 11.17 3.53 11.54
CA VAL A 87 11.09 2.06 11.54
C VAL A 87 9.64 1.55 11.50
N LEU A 88 8.68 2.28 12.08
CA LEU A 88 7.25 1.91 12.05
C LEU A 88 6.58 2.20 10.69
N GLU A 89 7.08 3.18 9.92
CA GLU A 89 6.59 3.45 8.56
C GLU A 89 7.19 2.49 7.51
N GLU A 90 8.41 1.98 7.73
CA GLU A 90 9.10 1.07 6.81
C GLU A 90 8.49 -0.35 6.73
N ASP A 91 7.75 -0.82 7.75
CA ASP A 91 7.24 -2.20 7.83
C ASP A 91 5.72 -2.36 7.63
N SER A 92 5.03 -1.33 7.12
CA SER A 92 3.60 -1.43 6.81
C SER A 92 3.33 -2.58 5.82
N PRO A 93 2.30 -3.44 6.05
CA PRO A 93 1.90 -4.49 5.09
C PRO A 93 1.68 -3.95 3.67
N TYR A 94 1.16 -2.72 3.55
CA TYR A 94 0.98 -2.06 2.26
C TYR A 94 2.32 -1.76 1.56
N LEU A 95 3.34 -1.32 2.29
CA LEU A 95 4.65 -1.03 1.72
C LEU A 95 5.35 -2.31 1.28
N ARG A 96 5.23 -3.39 2.07
CA ARG A 96 5.70 -4.73 1.69
C ARG A 96 5.02 -5.22 0.41
N LEU A 97 3.69 -5.10 0.31
CA LEU A 97 2.96 -5.42 -0.92
C LEU A 97 3.47 -4.60 -2.11
N ARG A 98 3.64 -3.28 -1.94
CA ARG A 98 4.14 -2.40 -3.01
C ARG A 98 5.53 -2.83 -3.49
N ASN A 99 6.39 -3.27 -2.59
CA ASN A 99 7.73 -3.73 -2.92
C ASN A 99 7.70 -5.06 -3.68
N VAL A 100 6.91 -6.04 -3.24
CA VAL A 100 6.76 -7.33 -3.96
C VAL A 100 6.11 -7.12 -5.32
N TRP A 101 5.06 -6.29 -5.39
CA TRP A 101 4.39 -5.91 -6.63
C TRP A 101 5.35 -5.26 -7.63
N SER A 102 6.13 -4.25 -7.21
CA SER A 102 7.10 -3.58 -8.07
C SER A 102 8.15 -4.56 -8.63
N GLN A 103 8.63 -5.48 -7.79
CA GLN A 103 9.60 -6.49 -8.23
C GLN A 103 8.98 -7.46 -9.23
N GLU A 104 7.76 -7.93 -8.96
CA GLU A 104 7.05 -8.83 -9.86
C GLU A 104 6.79 -8.17 -11.22
N VAL A 105 6.35 -6.92 -11.28
CA VAL A 105 6.08 -6.23 -12.55
C VAL A 105 7.33 -6.10 -13.43
N ASN A 106 8.49 -5.86 -12.80
CA ASN A 106 9.73 -5.58 -13.52
C ASN A 106 10.63 -6.81 -13.73
N ALA A 107 10.36 -7.93 -13.05
CA ALA A 107 11.09 -9.17 -13.25
C ALA A 107 10.57 -9.94 -14.49
N PRO A 108 11.45 -10.46 -15.37
CA PRO A 108 11.05 -11.28 -16.52
C PRO A 108 10.63 -12.71 -16.14
N GLU A 109 10.96 -13.19 -14.94
CA GLU A 109 10.46 -14.47 -14.40
C GLU A 109 9.41 -14.27 -13.32
N LEU A 110 8.70 -15.37 -13.04
CA LEU A 110 7.87 -15.48 -11.85
C LEU A 110 8.74 -15.55 -10.60
N LEU A 111 8.51 -14.63 -9.66
CA LEU A 111 9.16 -14.59 -8.36
C LEU A 111 8.45 -15.51 -7.35
N PRO A 112 9.08 -15.86 -6.22
CA PRO A 112 8.43 -16.64 -5.16
C PRO A 112 7.16 -15.97 -4.65
N PHE A 113 6.10 -16.75 -4.43
CA PHE A 113 4.88 -16.26 -3.81
C PHE A 113 5.13 -15.97 -2.33
N ASP A 114 4.89 -14.73 -1.92
CA ASP A 114 4.99 -14.31 -0.52
C ASP A 114 3.62 -14.41 0.15
N GLU A 115 3.37 -15.56 0.79
CA GLU A 115 2.12 -15.85 1.49
C GLU A 115 1.94 -14.93 2.71
N ASP A 116 3.04 -14.58 3.38
CA ASP A 116 2.99 -13.72 4.58
C ASP A 116 2.53 -12.31 4.20
N VAL A 117 3.05 -11.75 3.09
CA VAL A 117 2.60 -10.45 2.57
C VAL A 117 1.15 -10.52 2.09
N PHE A 118 0.76 -11.58 1.40
CA PHE A 118 -0.62 -11.77 0.93
C PHE A 118 -1.62 -11.82 2.08
N GLN A 119 -1.33 -12.61 3.12
CA GLN A 119 -2.19 -12.74 4.28
C GLN A 119 -2.24 -11.43 5.08
N SER A 120 -1.07 -10.80 5.30
CA SER A 120 -0.97 -9.53 6.05
C SER A 120 -1.78 -8.40 5.41
N ILE A 121 -1.81 -8.30 4.06
CA ILE A 121 -2.56 -7.23 3.39
C ILE A 121 -4.06 -7.50 3.35
N ILE A 122 -4.48 -8.77 3.27
CA ILE A 122 -5.90 -9.13 3.37
C ILE A 122 -6.42 -8.77 4.75
N GLU A 123 -5.72 -9.17 5.81
CA GLU A 123 -6.08 -8.82 7.19
C GLU A 123 -6.17 -7.30 7.38
N LEU A 124 -5.18 -6.55 6.87
CA LEU A 124 -5.20 -5.08 6.93
C LEU A 124 -6.42 -4.47 6.20
N ILE A 125 -6.80 -5.02 5.05
CA ILE A 125 -7.97 -4.56 4.30
C ILE A 125 -9.26 -4.88 5.08
N GLU A 126 -9.38 -6.08 5.65
CA GLU A 126 -10.54 -6.49 6.45
C GLU A 126 -10.71 -5.62 7.70
N ASP A 127 -9.61 -5.32 8.40
CA ASP A 127 -9.59 -4.43 9.56
C ASP A 127 -10.05 -3.01 9.19
N TRP A 128 -9.58 -2.49 8.06
CA TRP A 128 -9.99 -1.19 7.56
C TRP A 128 -11.45 -1.15 7.13
N GLU A 129 -11.96 -2.20 6.47
CA GLU A 129 -13.38 -2.31 6.13
C GLU A 129 -14.25 -2.33 7.39
N GLN A 130 -13.87 -3.11 8.39
CA GLN A 130 -14.57 -3.16 9.66
C GLN A 130 -14.55 -1.81 10.39
N ALA A 131 -13.44 -1.07 10.35
CA ALA A 131 -13.34 0.26 10.94
C ALA A 131 -14.23 1.29 10.24
N VAL A 132 -14.35 1.20 8.91
CA VAL A 132 -15.28 2.05 8.12
C VAL A 132 -16.73 1.73 8.49
N ASP A 133 -17.09 0.46 8.62
CA ASP A 133 -18.44 0.02 8.98
C ASP A 133 -18.86 0.42 10.40
N GLN A 134 -17.89 0.63 11.31
CA GLN A 134 -18.12 1.01 12.71
C GLN A 134 -18.08 2.52 12.96
N CYS A 135 -17.84 3.34 11.93
CA CYS A 135 -17.77 4.79 12.10
C CYS A 135 -19.09 5.40 12.61
N GLU A 136 -18.96 6.37 13.51
CA GLU A 136 -20.10 7.11 14.04
C GLU A 136 -20.54 8.23 13.07
N ASP A 137 -21.80 8.66 13.19
CA ASP A 137 -22.38 9.78 12.43
C ASP A 137 -21.87 11.15 12.94
N ASN A 138 -20.55 11.34 12.97
CA ASN A 138 -19.92 12.62 13.26
C ASN A 138 -19.00 13.03 12.08
N PRO A 139 -18.82 14.34 11.81
CA PRO A 139 -18.14 14.80 10.59
C PRO A 139 -16.68 14.31 10.52
N VAL A 140 -15.95 14.33 11.64
CA VAL A 140 -14.56 13.86 11.69
C VAL A 140 -14.45 12.36 11.41
N SER A 141 -15.35 11.56 11.95
CA SER A 141 -15.43 10.11 11.71
C SER A 141 -15.82 9.81 10.28
N ALA A 142 -16.73 10.59 9.68
CA ALA A 142 -17.07 10.46 8.27
C ALA A 142 -15.89 10.81 7.34
N LEU A 143 -15.08 11.81 7.70
CA LEU A 143 -13.83 12.10 6.97
C LEU A 143 -12.85 10.93 7.06
N MET A 144 -12.61 10.42 8.28
CA MET A 144 -11.71 9.28 8.50
C MET A 144 -12.18 8.04 7.76
N ALA A 145 -13.47 7.72 7.81
CA ALA A 145 -14.09 6.62 7.06
C ALA A 145 -13.81 6.75 5.56
N SER A 146 -13.92 7.97 5.03
CA SER A 146 -13.66 8.19 3.62
C SER A 146 -12.19 8.10 3.25
N ILE A 147 -11.28 8.61 4.08
CA ILE A 147 -9.84 8.47 3.84
C ILE A 147 -9.47 6.98 3.83
N THR A 148 -9.96 6.22 4.81
CA THR A 148 -9.76 4.77 4.89
C THR A 148 -10.36 4.06 3.69
N SER A 149 -11.55 4.46 3.23
CA SER A 149 -12.16 3.89 2.00
C SER A 149 -11.26 4.03 0.77
N VAL A 150 -10.63 5.20 0.57
CA VAL A 150 -9.67 5.41 -0.53
C VAL A 150 -8.42 4.54 -0.34
N GLN A 151 -7.94 4.37 0.89
CA GLN A 151 -6.80 3.50 1.18
C GLN A 151 -7.11 2.03 0.88
N ILE A 152 -8.31 1.56 1.21
CA ILE A 152 -8.81 0.21 0.87
C ILE A 152 -8.79 0.02 -0.66
N GLU A 153 -9.35 0.97 -1.42
CA GLU A 153 -9.37 0.90 -2.88
C GLU A 153 -7.95 0.83 -3.47
N ARG A 154 -7.03 1.65 -2.95
CA ARG A 154 -5.63 1.65 -3.37
C ARG A 154 -4.94 0.31 -3.07
N ALA A 155 -5.16 -0.25 -1.89
CA ALA A 155 -4.59 -1.54 -1.50
C ALA A 155 -5.13 -2.69 -2.37
N LYS A 156 -6.46 -2.73 -2.58
CA LYS A 156 -7.10 -3.71 -3.47
C LYS A 156 -6.60 -3.62 -4.90
N TYR A 157 -6.42 -2.41 -5.42
CA TYR A 157 -5.89 -2.22 -6.78
C TYR A 157 -4.49 -2.84 -6.92
N VAL A 158 -3.56 -2.52 -6.01
CA VAL A 158 -2.19 -3.04 -6.05
C VAL A 158 -2.19 -4.57 -5.88
N LEU A 159 -3.00 -5.10 -4.96
CA LEU A 159 -3.13 -6.54 -4.74
C LEU A 159 -3.64 -7.26 -6.01
N CYS A 160 -4.70 -6.75 -6.62
CA CYS A 160 -5.26 -7.29 -7.85
C CYS A 160 -4.27 -7.23 -9.01
N ASP A 161 -3.55 -6.12 -9.17
CA ASP A 161 -2.58 -5.96 -10.27
C ASP A 161 -1.36 -6.87 -10.10
N TRP A 162 -0.90 -7.07 -8.85
CA TRP A 162 0.13 -8.05 -8.52
C TRP A 162 -0.29 -9.47 -8.93
N LEU A 163 -1.46 -9.93 -8.47
CA LEU A 163 -1.99 -11.25 -8.80
C LEU A 163 -2.24 -11.42 -10.31
N ALA A 164 -2.79 -10.39 -10.97
CA ALA A 164 -3.03 -10.41 -12.41
C ALA A 164 -1.71 -10.49 -13.21
N THR A 165 -0.66 -9.80 -12.76
CA THR A 165 0.67 -9.86 -13.36
C THR A 165 1.28 -11.24 -13.23
N ARG A 166 1.18 -11.86 -12.04
CA ARG A 166 1.63 -13.25 -11.82
C ARG A 166 0.89 -14.22 -12.73
N LEU A 167 -0.44 -14.11 -12.81
CA LEU A 167 -1.26 -14.94 -13.68
C LEU A 167 -0.87 -14.81 -15.15
N ARG A 168 -0.59 -13.59 -15.62
CA ARG A 168 -0.14 -13.34 -16.99
C ARG A 168 1.18 -14.07 -17.30
N LYS A 169 2.16 -13.98 -16.40
CA LYS A 169 3.45 -14.70 -16.55
C LYS A 169 3.27 -16.22 -16.52
N MET A 170 2.38 -16.69 -15.66
CA MET A 170 1.99 -18.10 -15.55
C MET A 170 1.40 -18.65 -16.86
N GLU A 171 0.56 -17.88 -17.54
CA GLU A 171 -0.04 -18.25 -18.82
C GLU A 171 0.90 -18.08 -20.01
N GLU A 172 1.91 -17.21 -19.91
CA GLU A 172 2.93 -17.01 -20.96
C GLU A 172 3.88 -18.20 -21.06
N TYR A 173 4.36 -18.74 -19.93
CA TYR A 173 5.29 -19.88 -19.89
C TYR A 173 4.77 -21.05 -19.02
N PRO A 174 3.60 -21.64 -19.34
CA PRO A 174 2.88 -22.53 -18.43
C PRO A 174 3.62 -23.85 -18.16
N PHE A 175 4.24 -24.44 -19.19
CA PHE A 175 4.96 -25.70 -19.05
C PHE A 175 6.29 -25.52 -18.31
N TYR A 176 7.04 -24.44 -18.61
CA TYR A 176 8.24 -24.08 -17.89
C TYR A 176 7.96 -23.84 -16.40
N ILE A 177 6.88 -23.11 -16.10
CA ILE A 177 6.52 -22.77 -14.72
C ILE A 177 6.10 -24.02 -13.94
N ARG A 178 5.30 -24.90 -14.54
CA ARG A 178 4.90 -26.18 -13.93
C ARG A 178 6.11 -27.05 -13.56
N ASP A 179 7.12 -27.11 -14.44
CA ASP A 179 8.21 -28.08 -14.31
C ASP A 179 9.41 -27.53 -13.50
N TYR A 180 9.67 -26.22 -13.53
CA TYR A 180 10.87 -25.61 -12.93
C TYR A 180 10.60 -24.53 -11.88
N LYS A 181 9.36 -24.04 -11.74
CA LYS A 181 8.99 -22.97 -10.81
C LYS A 181 7.81 -23.34 -9.90
N ALA A 182 7.58 -24.64 -9.70
CA ALA A 182 6.54 -25.15 -8.81
C ALA A 182 6.63 -24.56 -7.38
N ASP A 183 7.85 -24.39 -6.88
CA ASP A 183 8.13 -23.87 -5.53
C ASP A 183 7.83 -22.37 -5.37
N CYS A 184 7.64 -21.65 -6.48
CA CYS A 184 7.36 -20.20 -6.47
C CYS A 184 5.85 -19.89 -6.49
N LEU A 185 4.98 -20.89 -6.49
CA LEU A 185 3.54 -20.76 -6.69
C LEU A 185 2.78 -20.98 -5.38
N SER A 186 1.69 -20.26 -5.19
CA SER A 186 0.72 -20.59 -4.14
C SER A 186 -0.02 -21.90 -4.46
N GLN A 187 -0.67 -22.49 -3.45
CA GLN A 187 -1.45 -23.73 -3.65
C GLN A 187 -2.57 -23.56 -4.69
N THR A 188 -3.20 -22.39 -4.72
CA THR A 188 -4.24 -22.05 -5.69
C THR A 188 -3.65 -21.87 -7.09
N GLU A 189 -2.52 -21.17 -7.19
CA GLU A 189 -1.79 -20.97 -8.45
C GLU A 189 -1.31 -22.31 -9.06
N LEU A 190 -0.83 -23.24 -8.23
CA LEU A 190 -0.45 -24.60 -8.66
C LEU A 190 -1.62 -25.33 -9.29
N SER A 191 -2.80 -25.29 -8.64
CA SER A 191 -4.00 -25.93 -9.17
C SER A 191 -4.43 -25.31 -10.52
N HIS A 192 -4.29 -23.99 -10.65
CA HIS A 192 -4.59 -23.27 -11.89
C HIS A 192 -3.65 -23.70 -13.02
N ILE A 193 -2.34 -23.71 -12.80
CA ILE A 193 -1.34 -24.09 -13.81
C ILE A 193 -1.51 -25.53 -14.26
N GLN A 194 -1.78 -26.45 -13.34
CA GLN A 194 -2.05 -27.84 -13.69
C GLN A 194 -3.29 -27.97 -14.58
N ALA A 195 -4.38 -27.29 -14.23
CA ALA A 195 -5.60 -27.27 -15.05
C ALA A 195 -5.36 -26.64 -16.43
N TYR A 196 -4.63 -25.52 -16.47
CA TYR A 196 -4.30 -24.79 -17.69
C TYR A 196 -3.41 -25.62 -18.62
N CYS A 197 -2.31 -26.20 -18.14
CA CYS A 197 -1.44 -27.07 -18.93
C CYS A 197 -2.21 -28.25 -19.53
N ASN A 198 -3.09 -28.88 -18.75
CA ASN A 198 -3.92 -29.98 -19.22
C ASN A 198 -4.91 -29.51 -20.31
N LEU A 199 -5.47 -28.32 -20.18
CA LEU A 199 -6.37 -27.73 -21.18
C LEU A 199 -5.63 -27.44 -22.48
N VAL A 200 -4.47 -26.78 -22.42
CA VAL A 200 -3.63 -26.47 -23.58
C VAL A 200 -3.19 -27.75 -24.28
N GLN A 201 -2.69 -28.73 -23.52
CA GLN A 201 -2.26 -30.01 -24.08
C GLN A 201 -3.41 -30.73 -24.79
N LYS A 202 -4.60 -30.84 -24.17
CA LYS A 202 -5.79 -31.45 -24.81
C LYS A 202 -6.20 -30.71 -26.08
N HIS A 203 -6.14 -29.38 -26.06
CA HIS A 203 -6.48 -28.56 -27.23
C HIS A 203 -5.50 -28.81 -28.38
N LEU A 204 -4.19 -28.75 -28.11
CA LEU A 204 -3.14 -28.99 -29.10
C LEU A 204 -3.15 -30.42 -29.65
N SER A 205 -3.35 -31.43 -28.79
CA SER A 205 -3.50 -32.82 -29.20
C SER A 205 -4.62 -32.98 -30.23
N ARG A 206 -5.82 -32.50 -29.88
CA ARG A 206 -7.00 -32.64 -30.73
C ARG A 206 -6.89 -31.88 -32.06
N THR A 207 -6.23 -30.73 -32.07
CA THR A 207 -6.20 -29.85 -33.25
C THR A 207 -5.06 -30.18 -34.20
N VAL A 208 -3.85 -30.44 -33.67
CA VAL A 208 -2.64 -30.55 -34.49
C VAL A 208 -1.85 -31.82 -34.18
N LEU A 209 -1.56 -32.12 -32.91
CA LEU A 209 -0.54 -33.14 -32.59
C LEU A 209 -0.97 -34.57 -32.95
N ASP A 210 -2.28 -34.88 -32.92
CA ASP A 210 -2.80 -36.20 -33.32
C ASP A 210 -2.59 -36.47 -34.83
N HIS A 211 -2.41 -35.42 -35.63
CA HIS A 211 -2.17 -35.49 -37.07
C HIS A 211 -0.70 -35.35 -37.44
N PHE A 212 0.19 -35.13 -36.46
CA PHE A 212 1.62 -34.89 -36.68
C PHE A 212 2.46 -36.09 -36.19
N PRO A 213 3.55 -36.47 -36.90
CA PRO A 213 4.43 -37.55 -36.47
C PRO A 213 5.00 -37.28 -35.08
N GLN A 214 4.85 -38.25 -34.16
CA GLN A 214 5.12 -38.08 -32.74
C GLN A 214 6.59 -37.83 -32.40
N GLU A 215 7.53 -38.26 -33.24
CA GLU A 215 8.96 -38.06 -32.99
C GLU A 215 9.36 -36.58 -33.13
N ALA A 216 8.67 -35.82 -33.98
CA ALA A 216 9.10 -34.47 -34.35
C ALA A 216 8.75 -33.39 -33.31
N TRP A 217 7.71 -33.57 -32.51
CA TRP A 217 7.26 -32.54 -31.55
C TRP A 217 7.62 -32.84 -30.09
N LYS A 218 7.98 -34.10 -29.75
CA LYS A 218 8.42 -34.46 -28.39
C LYS A 218 9.82 -33.93 -28.05
N GLU A 219 10.64 -33.66 -29.07
CA GLU A 219 11.99 -33.11 -28.90
C GLU A 219 12.04 -31.58 -28.96
N LEU A 220 10.90 -30.91 -29.09
CA LEU A 220 10.88 -29.45 -29.10
C LEU A 220 11.22 -28.89 -27.71
N PRO A 221 12.11 -27.88 -27.64
CA PRO A 221 12.43 -27.23 -26.38
C PRO A 221 11.17 -26.56 -25.81
N VAL A 222 11.04 -26.60 -24.50
CA VAL A 222 10.03 -25.83 -23.77
C VAL A 222 10.39 -24.35 -23.91
N GLU A 223 9.39 -23.49 -24.15
CA GLU A 223 9.59 -22.05 -24.20
C GLU A 223 9.96 -21.54 -22.79
N GLU A 224 11.06 -20.78 -22.69
CA GLU A 224 11.59 -20.24 -21.45
C GLU A 224 11.67 -18.70 -21.52
N PRO A 225 11.54 -17.99 -20.39
CA PRO A 225 11.72 -16.55 -20.35
C PRO A 225 13.17 -16.17 -20.71
N ASN A 226 13.35 -15.07 -21.42
CA ASN A 226 14.68 -14.60 -21.83
C ASN A 226 15.33 -13.70 -20.77
N PHE A 227 16.37 -14.21 -20.11
CA PHE A 227 17.06 -13.51 -19.01
C PHE A 227 18.20 -12.59 -19.46
N ASP A 228 18.86 -12.91 -20.57
CA ASP A 228 20.13 -12.26 -20.95
C ASP A 228 19.93 -10.92 -21.65
N TYR A 229 18.78 -10.68 -22.27
CA TYR A 229 18.52 -9.42 -22.99
C TYR A 229 17.61 -8.45 -22.22
N THR A 230 17.23 -8.80 -21.00
CA THR A 230 16.37 -7.97 -20.15
C THR A 230 17.21 -7.14 -19.19
N TYR A 231 17.16 -5.82 -19.33
CA TYR A 231 17.80 -4.88 -18.42
C TYR A 231 16.82 -4.42 -17.35
N VAL A 232 17.28 -4.35 -16.11
CA VAL A 232 16.46 -3.97 -14.96
C VAL A 232 17.20 -2.92 -14.14
N PHE A 233 16.45 -1.95 -13.61
CA PHE A 233 16.95 -0.95 -12.67
C PHE A 233 16.93 -1.55 -11.25
N VAL A 234 18.07 -1.51 -10.59
CA VAL A 234 18.24 -2.13 -9.27
C VAL A 234 18.84 -1.13 -8.29
N LYS A 235 18.38 -1.18 -7.05
CA LYS A 235 18.95 -0.49 -5.90
C LYS A 235 19.60 -1.51 -4.96
N CYS A 236 20.83 -1.25 -4.54
CA CYS A 236 21.52 -2.07 -3.54
C CYS A 236 21.04 -1.72 -2.13
N LEU A 237 20.48 -2.70 -1.42
CA LEU A 237 20.08 -2.56 -0.02
C LEU A 237 21.19 -3.01 0.92
N ALA A 238 21.92 -4.05 0.53
CA ALA A 238 23.11 -4.55 1.21
C ALA A 238 24.37 -4.35 0.34
N PRO A 239 25.56 -4.25 0.95
CA PRO A 239 26.81 -4.21 0.20
C PRO A 239 27.07 -5.58 -0.44
N THR A 240 26.81 -5.66 -1.75
CA THR A 240 26.95 -6.90 -2.53
C THR A 240 27.98 -6.70 -3.64
N THR A 241 28.71 -7.76 -3.99
CA THR A 241 29.66 -7.72 -5.13
C THR A 241 29.00 -8.32 -6.35
N ILE A 242 28.69 -7.51 -7.35
CA ILE A 242 28.15 -7.97 -8.64
C ILE A 242 29.26 -7.84 -9.67
N ASP A 243 29.58 -8.93 -10.39
CA ASP A 243 30.60 -8.94 -11.46
C ASP A 243 31.98 -8.37 -11.11
N LYS A 244 32.37 -8.47 -9.83
CA LYS A 244 33.65 -8.01 -9.25
C LYS A 244 33.73 -6.52 -8.91
N ASP A 245 32.64 -5.77 -9.09
CA ASP A 245 32.54 -4.41 -8.58
C ASP A 245 31.84 -4.43 -7.20
N PRO A 246 32.48 -3.91 -6.14
CA PRO A 246 31.84 -3.77 -4.85
C PRO A 246 30.82 -2.63 -4.93
N LEU A 247 29.57 -2.92 -4.57
CA LEU A 247 28.49 -1.93 -4.52
C LEU A 247 28.24 -1.51 -3.08
N GLU A 248 28.02 -0.21 -2.87
CA GLU A 248 27.66 0.32 -1.56
C GLU A 248 26.13 0.36 -1.38
N ARG A 249 25.68 0.42 -0.12
CA ARG A 249 24.26 0.54 0.19
C ARG A 249 23.73 1.86 -0.38
N GLY A 250 22.67 1.77 -1.18
CA GLY A 250 22.01 2.92 -1.81
C GLY A 250 22.38 3.15 -3.26
N ASP A 251 23.40 2.47 -3.79
CA ASP A 251 23.77 2.58 -5.20
C ASP A 251 22.65 2.06 -6.11
N SER A 252 22.46 2.73 -7.25
CA SER A 252 21.47 2.36 -8.26
C SER A 252 22.14 2.10 -9.61
N LEU A 253 21.74 1.01 -10.26
CA LEU A 253 22.45 0.45 -11.41
C LEU A 253 21.49 -0.19 -12.41
N ILE A 254 21.93 -0.25 -13.67
CA ILE A 254 21.24 -0.94 -14.76
C ILE A 254 22.08 -2.16 -15.13
N ILE A 255 21.57 -3.36 -14.85
CA ILE A 255 22.26 -4.61 -15.14
C ILE A 255 21.28 -5.60 -15.79
N HIS A 256 21.84 -6.57 -16.52
CA HIS A 256 21.08 -7.71 -17.04
C HIS A 256 20.49 -8.56 -15.91
N TYR A 257 19.22 -8.93 -16.04
CA TYR A 257 18.50 -9.72 -15.03
C TYR A 257 19.22 -11.03 -14.67
N SER A 258 19.83 -11.69 -15.66
CA SER A 258 20.62 -12.92 -15.52
C SER A 258 21.67 -12.85 -14.39
N LYS A 259 22.27 -11.69 -14.16
CA LYS A 259 23.36 -11.49 -13.18
C LYS A 259 22.91 -11.21 -11.76
N ILE A 260 21.67 -10.74 -11.59
CA ILE A 260 21.13 -10.30 -10.29
C ILE A 260 20.18 -11.32 -9.67
N ARG A 261 19.82 -12.38 -10.41
CA ARG A 261 18.80 -13.36 -10.01
C ARG A 261 19.07 -14.02 -8.66
N ASP A 262 20.31 -14.41 -8.40
CA ASP A 262 20.68 -15.08 -7.15
C ASP A 262 20.66 -14.09 -5.99
N SER A 263 21.23 -12.90 -6.17
CA SER A 263 21.21 -11.82 -5.16
C SER A 263 19.80 -11.27 -4.89
N LEU A 264 18.87 -11.35 -5.84
CA LEU A 264 17.47 -10.99 -5.64
C LEU A 264 16.75 -11.98 -4.71
N ARG A 265 17.11 -13.27 -4.75
CA ARG A 265 16.55 -14.29 -3.86
C ARG A 265 17.03 -14.12 -2.42
N ASP A 266 18.24 -13.62 -2.25
CA ASP A 266 18.83 -13.35 -0.93
C ASP A 266 18.26 -12.07 -0.29
N GLY A 267 17.60 -11.21 -1.06
CA GLY A 267 17.00 -9.95 -0.59
C GLY A 267 17.95 -8.76 -0.53
N ASP A 268 19.17 -8.91 -1.06
CA ASP A 268 20.21 -7.88 -1.06
C ASP A 268 19.92 -6.71 -2.02
N LEU A 269 19.11 -6.99 -3.03
CA LEU A 269 18.80 -6.10 -4.15
C LEU A 269 17.31 -5.87 -4.26
N GLN A 270 16.92 -4.64 -4.61
CA GLN A 270 15.54 -4.30 -4.91
C GLN A 270 15.43 -3.80 -6.35
N ILE A 271 14.51 -4.38 -7.12
CA ILE A 271 14.16 -3.87 -8.44
C ILE A 271 13.32 -2.59 -8.28
N LEU A 272 13.78 -1.52 -8.91
CA LEU A 272 13.06 -0.25 -8.97
C LEU A 272 12.05 -0.27 -10.11
N ALA A 273 10.88 0.34 -9.88
CA ALA A 273 9.93 0.63 -10.95
C ALA A 273 10.55 1.62 -11.95
N SER A 274 10.49 1.28 -13.23
CA SER A 274 10.88 2.17 -14.34
C SER A 274 9.78 3.17 -14.69
#